data_AF-A0A955BTG9-F1
#
_entry.id   AF-A0A955BTG9-F1
#
_cell.length_a   1.000
_cell.length_b   1.000
_cell.length_c   1.000
_cell.angle_alpha   90.00
_cell.angle_beta   90.00
_cell.angle_gamma   90.00
#
_symmetry.space_group_name_H-M   'P 1'
#
loop_
_entity.id
_entity.type
_entity.pdbx_description
1 polymer ?
#
loop_
_entity_poly.entity_id
_entity_poly.type
_entity_poly.pdbx_seq_one_letter_code
_entity_poly.pdbx_strand_id
1 'polypeptide(L)' 'MNDLVVVEIKSIEEVLPVHKKQLLTYLRLADKRLGLLINFNCELIKHGITRMVNGLDE' A
#
# COMPACT_ATOMS: atom_id res chain seq x y z
N MET A 1 -3.30 14.73 14.93
CA MET A 1 -3.59 14.12 13.61
C MET A 1 -2.65 12.94 13.43
N ASN A 2 -3.08 11.75 13.85
CA ASN A 2 -2.34 10.51 13.63
C ASN A 2 -3.21 9.60 12.76
N ASP A 3 -2.62 8.57 12.14
CA ASP A 3 -3.32 7.50 11.42
C ASP A 3 -4.08 7.95 10.16
N LEU A 4 -3.56 8.95 9.45
CA LEU A 4 -4.12 9.41 8.16
C LEU A 4 -3.78 8.47 6.99
N VAL A 5 -2.75 7.63 7.16
CA VAL A 5 -2.19 6.77 6.11
C VAL A 5 -1.95 5.38 6.67
N VAL A 6 -2.40 4.36 5.94
CA VAL A 6 -2.07 2.95 6.24
C VAL A 6 -0.79 2.58 5.51
N VAL A 7 0.17 1.96 6.21
CA VAL A 7 1.43 1.52 5.63
C VAL A 7 1.55 0.00 5.74
N GLU A 8 1.73 -0.66 4.60
CA GLU A 8 2.00 -2.09 4.46
C GLU A 8 3.47 -2.28 4.05
N ILE A 9 4.26 -2.96 4.88
CA ILE A 9 5.69 -3.20 4.63
C ILE A 9 5.93 -4.64 4.19
N LYS A 10 6.76 -4.83 3.16
CA LYS A 10 7.18 -6.16 2.67
C LYS A 10 8.67 -6.22 2.37
N SER A 11 9.19 -7.44 2.34
CA SER A 11 10.55 -7.77 1.89
C SER A 11 10.51 -9.07 1.09
N ILE A 12 9.87 -9.03 -0.08
CA ILE A 12 9.61 -10.19 -0.95
C ILE A 12 10.10 -9.94 -2.37
N GLU A 13 10.36 -11.01 -3.12
CA GLU A 13 10.87 -10.92 -4.50
C GLU A 13 9.93 -10.14 -5.42
N GLU A 14 8.62 -10.45 -5.40
CA GLU A 14 7.64 -9.81 -6.27
C GLU A 14 6.38 -9.38 -5.52
N VAL A 15 5.92 -8.15 -5.78
CA VAL A 15 4.64 -7.65 -5.30
C VAL A 15 3.52 -8.05 -6.26
N LEU A 16 2.88 -9.18 -5.96
CA LEU A 16 1.71 -9.65 -6.69
C LEU A 16 0.45 -8.78 -6.48
N PRO A 17 -0.53 -8.80 -7.42
CA PRO A 17 -1.77 -8.03 -7.31
C PRO A 17 -2.59 -8.26 -6.04
N VAL A 18 -2.49 -9.46 -5.44
CA VAL A 18 -3.17 -9.79 -4.18
C VAL A 18 -2.72 -8.90 -3.02
N HIS A 19 -1.45 -8.48 -2.99
CA HIS A 19 -0.93 -7.60 -1.94
C HIS A 19 -1.53 -6.19 -2.01
N LYS A 20 -1.78 -5.70 -3.24
CA LYS A 20 -2.48 -4.43 -3.44
C LYS A 20 -3.95 -4.55 -2.99
N LYS A 21 -4.62 -5.65 -3.32
CA LYS A 21 -5.99 -5.93 -2.86
C LYS A 21 -6.09 -6.00 -1.33
N GLN A 22 -5.10 -6.61 -0.67
CA GLN A 22 -5.01 -6.66 0.79
C GLN A 22 -4.98 -5.25 1.41
N LEU A 23 -4.07 -4.40 0.95
CA LEU A 23 -3.98 -3.02 1.43
C LEU A 23 -5.27 -2.24 1.15
N LEU A 24 -5.89 -2.43 -0.01
CA LEU A 24 -7.17 -1.78 -0.33
C LEU A 24 -8.30 -2.22 0.63
N THR A 25 -8.34 -3.51 1.01
CA THR A 25 -9.28 -4.00 2.03
C THR A 25 -9.05 -3.31 3.37
N TYR A 26 -7.79 -3.16 3.80
CA TYR A 26 -7.48 -2.43 5.04
C TYR A 26 -7.89 -0.96 4.98
N LEU A 27 -7.67 -0.29 3.85
CA LEU A 27 -8.13 1.09 3.66
C LEU A 27 -9.65 1.22 3.79
N ARG A 28 -10.41 0.27 3.23
CA ARG A 28 -11.88 0.24 3.35
C ARG A 28 -12.35 -0.01 4.78
N LEU A 29 -11.75 -1.00 5.45
CA LEU A 29 -12.13 -1.36 6.83
C LEU A 29 -11.77 -0.27 7.85
N ALA A 30 -10.67 0.44 7.63
CA ALA A 30 -10.21 1.51 8.51
C ALA A 30 -10.80 2.90 8.16
N ASP A 31 -11.68 2.97 7.14
CA ASP A 31 -12.19 4.21 6.56
C ASP A 31 -11.08 5.25 6.27
N LYS A 32 -10.01 4.78 5.62
CA LYS A 32 -8.86 5.60 5.23
C LYS A 32 -8.80 5.76 3.73
N ARG A 33 -8.44 6.96 3.29
CA ARG A 33 -8.30 7.30 1.88
C ARG A 33 -6.96 6.87 1.28
N LEU A 34 -5.87 6.95 2.03
CA LEU A 34 -4.51 6.79 1.50
C LEU A 34 -3.78 5.61 2.13
N GLY A 35 -3.15 4.79 1.30
CA GLY A 35 -2.25 3.71 1.72
C GLY A 35 -0.94 3.69 0.95
N LEU A 36 0.11 3.18 1.59
CA LEU A 36 1.42 2.94 0.99
C LEU A 36 1.77 1.46 1.16
N LEU A 37 2.05 0.77 0.07
CA LEU A 37 2.70 -0.53 0.07
C LEU A 37 4.17 -0.32 -0.24
N ILE A 38 5.06 -0.71 0.68
CA ILE A 38 6.50 -0.49 0.58
C ILE A 38 7.21 -1.85 0.59
N ASN A 39 7.76 -2.26 -0.54
CA ASN A 39 8.62 -3.43 -0.65
C ASN A 39 10.10 -3.02 -0.59
N PHE A 40 10.79 -3.38 0.49
CA PHE A 40 12.21 -3.05 0.67
C PHE A 40 13.16 -3.98 -0.06
N ASN A 41 12.67 -5.10 -0.61
CA ASN A 41 13.46 -6.00 -1.44
C ASN A 41 13.54 -5.47 -2.89
N CYS A 42 14.16 -4.30 -3.05
CA CYS A 42 14.46 -3.68 -4.34
C CYS A 42 15.76 -2.85 -4.23
N GLU A 43 16.46 -2.63 -5.35
CA GLU A 43 17.74 -1.90 -5.33
C GLU A 43 17.59 -0.44 -4.86
N LEU A 44 16.48 0.23 -5.23
CA LEU A 44 16.18 1.59 -4.81
C LEU A 44 14.76 1.64 -4.25
N ILE A 45 14.62 2.16 -3.02
CA ILE A 45 13.33 2.16 -2.30
C ILE A 45 12.19 2.85 -3.05
N LYS A 46 12.50 3.85 -3.87
CA LYS A 46 11.51 4.55 -4.71
C LYS A 46 10.77 3.61 -5.68
N HIS A 47 11.38 2.49 -6.06
CA HIS A 47 10.77 1.46 -6.92
C HIS A 47 9.89 0.48 -6.13
N GLY A 48 10.15 0.34 -4.83
CA GLY A 48 9.37 -0.50 -3.92
C GLY A 48 8.09 0.14 -3.40
N ILE A 49 7.87 1.44 -3.63
CA ILE A 49 6.73 2.19 -3.10
C ILE A 49 5.58 2.18 -4.10
N THR A 50 4.44 1.60 -3.71
CA THR A 50 3.16 1.71 -4.41
C THR A 50 2.19 2.53 -3.57
N ARG A 51 1.70 3.64 -4.14
CA ARG A 51 0.63 4.45 -3.54
C ARG A 51 -0.73 3.91 -3.94
N MET A 52 -1.63 3.78 -2.97
CA MET A 52 -3.01 3.33 -3.19
C MET A 52 -4.00 4.33 -2.64
N VAL A 53 -5.09 4.56 -3.37
CA VAL A 53 -6.18 5.44 -2.95
C VAL A 53 -7.49 4.66 -2.93
N ASN A 54 -8.20 4.71 -1.81
CA ASN A 54 -9.54 4.16 -1.66
C ASN A 54 -10.56 5.19 -2.16
N GLY A 55 -11.52 4.75 -2.99
CA GLY A 55 -12.58 5.62 -3.53
C GLY A 55 -12.12 6.62 -4.59
N LEU A 56 -11.05 6.33 -5.34
CA LEU A 56 -10.79 7.04 -6.59
C LEU A 56 -11.62 6.36 -7.68
N ASP A 57 -12.60 7.07 -8.25
CA ASP A 57 -13.26 6.63 -9.48
C ASP A 57 -12.22 6.67 -10.62
N GLU A 58 -12.26 5.68 -11.52
CA GLU A 58 -11.35 5.55 -12.68
C GLU A 58 -11.56 6.67 -13.71
#